data_AF-A0A554LFA4-F1
#
_entry.id   AF-A0A554LFA4-F1
#
_cell.length_a   1.000
_cell.length_b   1.000
_cell.length_c   1.000
_cell.angle_alpha   90.00
_cell.angle_beta   90.00
_cell.angle_gamma   90.00
#
_symmetry.space_group_name_H-M   'P 1'
#
loop_
_entity.id
_entity.type
_entity.pdbx_description
1 polymer ?
#
loop_
_entity_poly.entity_id
_entity_poly.type
_entity_poly.pdbx_seq_one_letter_code
_entity_poly.pdbx_strand_id
1 'polypeptide(L)'
;MVDIKIPGCKRFVAKDTFGPRNSDGIKFSLENNFEENFLDLIEEDIGPAEIILGSITRPSLSYEIMDELSPEKRIIKLAHFYEFVKIQPKGWGGLLAYIEDRRGIPWAVHARWGLLHRWWRVRAISIVHPRYAGLGPGCIILSHK
;
A
#
# COMPACT_ATOMS: atom_id res chain seq x y z
N MET A 1 4.02 17.34 -6.78
CA MET A 1 3.49 16.00 -7.10
C MET A 1 4.44 15.36 -8.09
N VAL A 2 4.77 14.09 -7.86
CA VAL A 2 5.62 13.30 -8.77
C VAL A 2 4.72 12.20 -9.33
N ASP A 3 4.71 12.07 -10.65
CA ASP A 3 3.96 11.05 -11.36
C ASP A 3 4.88 9.86 -11.64
N ILE A 4 4.43 8.66 -11.28
CA ILE A 4 5.18 7.43 -11.50
C ILE A 4 4.32 6.46 -12.30
N LYS A 5 4.91 5.96 -13.38
CA LYS A 5 4.31 4.91 -14.21
C LYS A 5 4.63 3.56 -13.59
N ILE A 6 3.60 2.85 -13.19
CA ILE A 6 3.69 1.51 -12.62
C ILE A 6 3.22 0.50 -13.67
N PRO A 7 4.03 -0.53 -13.98
CA PRO A 7 3.62 -1.55 -14.94
C PRO A 7 2.40 -2.31 -14.43
N GLY A 8 1.59 -2.77 -15.37
CA GLY A 8 0.55 -3.76 -15.10
C GLY A 8 1.15 -5.17 -15.01
N CYS A 9 0.33 -6.14 -14.60
CA CYS A 9 0.70 -7.54 -14.65
C CYS A 9 -0.52 -8.42 -14.96
N LYS A 10 -0.25 -9.59 -15.53
CA LYS A 10 -1.33 -10.52 -15.89
C LYS A 10 -2.00 -11.15 -14.67
N ARG A 11 -1.19 -11.49 -13.67
CA ARG A 11 -1.64 -12.11 -12.44
C ARG A 11 -0.75 -11.66 -11.29
N PHE A 12 -1.36 -11.28 -10.19
CA PHE A 12 -0.72 -10.96 -8.94
C PHE A 12 -1.30 -11.82 -7.84
N VAL A 13 -0.44 -12.54 -7.11
CA VAL A 13 -0.85 -13.39 -5.99
C VAL A 13 -0.18 -12.86 -4.73
N ALA A 14 -0.96 -12.23 -3.84
CA ALA A 14 -0.42 -11.57 -2.65
C ALA A 14 0.39 -12.51 -1.76
N LYS A 15 -0.03 -13.78 -1.63
CA LYS A 15 0.71 -14.80 -0.88
C LYS A 15 2.10 -15.09 -1.40
N ASP A 16 2.26 -15.14 -2.72
CA ASP A 16 3.56 -15.40 -3.35
C ASP A 16 4.45 -14.16 -3.26
N THR A 17 3.84 -12.98 -3.40
CA THR A 17 4.51 -11.70 -3.37
C THR A 17 4.94 -11.28 -1.97
N PHE A 18 4.06 -11.30 -0.96
CA PHE A 18 4.39 -10.83 0.40
C PHE A 18 4.88 -11.95 1.31
N GLY A 19 4.79 -13.21 0.85
CA GLY A 19 5.22 -14.38 1.60
C GLY A 19 6.74 -14.62 1.58
N PRO A 20 7.19 -15.66 2.28
CA PRO A 20 8.61 -16.01 2.39
C PRO A 20 9.25 -16.46 1.06
N ARG A 21 8.44 -16.71 0.03
CA ARG A 21 8.86 -17.13 -1.31
C ARG A 21 8.92 -15.97 -2.32
N ASN A 22 8.88 -14.72 -1.84
CA ASN A 22 9.02 -13.54 -2.69
C ASN A 22 10.23 -13.68 -3.64
N SER A 23 9.98 -13.65 -4.95
CA SER A 23 11.01 -13.83 -5.98
C SER A 23 11.95 -12.65 -6.14
N ASP A 24 11.52 -11.45 -5.70
CA ASP A 24 12.30 -10.22 -5.77
C ASP A 24 13.27 -10.06 -4.57
N GLY A 25 13.31 -11.03 -3.65
CA GLY A 25 14.17 -11.02 -2.46
C GLY A 25 13.78 -9.96 -1.41
N ILE A 26 12.59 -9.38 -1.51
CA ILE A 26 12.10 -8.37 -0.57
C ILE A 26 11.59 -9.05 0.69
N LYS A 27 12.07 -8.58 1.84
CA LYS A 27 11.67 -9.09 3.15
C LYS A 27 10.51 -8.29 3.72
N PHE A 28 9.47 -9.00 4.14
CA PHE A 28 8.29 -8.44 4.77
C PHE A 28 8.09 -8.95 6.20
N SER A 29 7.59 -8.07 7.07
CA SER A 29 6.98 -8.40 8.35
C SER A 29 5.52 -7.93 8.26
N LEU A 30 4.61 -8.88 8.12
CA LEU A 30 3.18 -8.61 7.95
C LEU A 30 2.51 -8.57 9.32
N GLU A 31 1.67 -7.57 9.56
CA GLU A 31 0.77 -7.57 10.71
C GLU A 31 -0.48 -8.40 10.41
N ASN A 32 -1.08 -9.01 11.44
CA ASN A 32 -2.22 -9.92 11.32
C ASN A 32 -3.36 -9.34 10.46
N ASN A 33 -3.63 -8.05 10.60
CA ASN A 33 -4.66 -7.35 9.82
C ASN A 33 -4.37 -7.34 8.31
N PHE A 34 -3.11 -7.26 7.89
CA PHE A 34 -2.76 -7.38 6.48
C PHE A 34 -2.91 -8.84 6.03
N GLU A 35 -2.39 -9.79 6.81
CA GLU A 35 -2.46 -11.21 6.48
C GLU A 35 -3.90 -11.69 6.28
N GLU A 36 -4.79 -11.35 7.23
CA GLU A 36 -6.19 -11.77 7.24
C GLU A 36 -6.99 -11.24 6.04
N ASN A 37 -6.68 -10.04 5.54
CA ASN A 37 -7.48 -9.37 4.52
C ASN A 37 -6.89 -9.46 3.12
N PHE A 38 -5.57 -9.55 2.99
CA PHE A 38 -4.88 -9.43 1.71
C PHE A 38 -4.09 -10.64 1.28
N LEU A 39 -3.70 -11.56 2.18
CA LEU A 39 -2.75 -12.62 1.78
C LEU A 39 -3.35 -13.59 0.75
N ASP A 40 -4.65 -13.85 0.81
CA ASP A 40 -5.38 -14.65 -0.17
C ASP A 40 -5.84 -13.85 -1.41
N LEU A 41 -5.49 -12.56 -1.51
CA LEU A 41 -5.90 -11.73 -2.64
C LEU A 41 -5.16 -12.16 -3.92
N ILE A 42 -5.95 -12.34 -4.97
CA ILE A 42 -5.47 -12.57 -6.34
C ILE A 42 -6.07 -11.48 -7.21
N GLU A 43 -5.21 -10.73 -7.91
CA GLU A 43 -5.62 -9.72 -8.88
C GLU A 43 -5.21 -10.21 -10.28
N GLU A 44 -6.14 -10.15 -11.23
CA GLU A 44 -5.95 -10.60 -12.62
C GLU A 44 -6.08 -9.42 -13.57
N ASP A 45 -5.41 -9.51 -14.72
CA ASP A 45 -5.47 -8.55 -15.83
C ASP A 45 -5.32 -7.08 -15.38
N ILE A 46 -4.31 -6.85 -14.53
CA ILE A 46 -4.03 -5.54 -13.97
C ILE A 46 -3.35 -4.68 -15.03
N GLY A 47 -4.03 -3.62 -15.47
CA GLY A 47 -3.48 -2.64 -16.39
C GLY A 47 -2.35 -1.81 -15.77
N PRO A 48 -1.51 -1.15 -16.59
CA PRO A 48 -0.57 -0.16 -16.10
C PRO A 48 -1.29 1.02 -15.47
N ALA A 49 -0.64 1.70 -14.53
CA ALA A 49 -1.20 2.84 -13.82
C ALA A 49 -0.24 4.02 -13.74
N GLU A 50 -0.79 5.23 -13.78
CA GLU A 50 -0.10 6.44 -13.34
C GLU A 50 -0.48 6.72 -11.89
N ILE A 51 0.52 6.70 -11.01
CA ILE A 51 0.37 6.94 -9.57
C ILE A 51 0.94 8.32 -9.25
N ILE A 52 0.15 9.15 -8.56
CA ILE A 52 0.58 10.42 -7.97
C ILE A 52 1.12 10.15 -6.58
N LEU A 53 2.26 10.80 -6.27
CA LEU A 53 2.79 10.88 -4.91
C LEU A 53 2.30 12.14 -4.18
N GLY A 54 1.54 11.94 -3.11
CA GLY A 54 1.22 12.94 -2.09
C GLY A 54 2.10 12.79 -0.86
N SER A 55 2.17 13.81 -0.02
CA SER A 55 2.89 13.75 1.27
C SER A 55 2.04 14.29 2.40
N ILE A 56 2.01 13.57 3.52
CA ILE A 56 1.35 14.03 4.74
C ILE A 56 2.23 15.08 5.43
N THR A 57 1.71 16.30 5.59
CA THR A 57 2.41 17.43 6.22
C THR A 57 2.00 17.64 7.69
N ARG A 58 0.84 17.11 8.08
CA ARG A 58 0.31 17.14 9.46
C ARG A 58 -0.25 15.77 9.83
N PRO A 59 -0.21 15.36 11.11
CA PRO A 59 -0.87 14.13 11.54
C PRO A 59 -2.37 14.17 11.21
N SER A 60 -2.85 13.14 10.51
CA SER A 60 -4.26 13.01 10.10
C SER A 60 -4.72 11.56 10.20
N LEU A 61 -6.04 11.37 10.29
CA LEU A 61 -6.67 10.05 10.33
C LEU A 61 -6.77 9.48 8.92
N SER A 62 -6.68 8.15 8.78
CA SER A 62 -6.74 7.51 7.46
C SER A 62 -8.04 7.78 6.72
N TYR A 63 -9.18 7.92 7.42
CA TYR A 63 -10.44 8.25 6.74
C TYR A 63 -10.48 9.71 6.26
N GLU A 64 -9.95 10.65 7.04
CA GLU A 64 -9.86 12.06 6.65
C GLU A 64 -8.99 12.24 5.41
N ILE A 65 -7.84 11.57 5.37
CA ILE A 65 -6.94 11.58 4.20
C ILE A 65 -7.66 10.97 2.99
N MET A 66 -8.47 9.93 3.19
CA MET A 66 -9.21 9.29 2.10
C MET A 66 -10.31 10.18 1.52
N ASP A 67 -10.93 11.02 2.36
CA ASP A 67 -11.96 11.98 1.97
C ASP A 67 -11.37 13.19 1.23
N GLU A 68 -10.10 13.54 1.50
CA GLU A 68 -9.37 14.56 0.73
C GLU A 68 -8.96 14.06 -0.68
N LEU A 69 -8.91 12.75 -0.90
CA LEU A 69 -8.63 12.16 -2.21
C LEU A 69 -9.91 12.07 -3.05
N SER A 70 -9.78 12.31 -4.37
CA SER A 70 -10.91 12.13 -5.29
C SER A 70 -11.43 10.68 -5.25
N PRO A 71 -12.75 10.44 -5.12
CA PRO A 71 -13.31 9.08 -5.01
C PRO A 71 -12.87 8.13 -6.13
N GLU A 72 -12.78 8.66 -7.35
CA GLU A 72 -12.37 7.97 -8.58
C GLU A 72 -10.90 7.49 -8.55
N LYS A 73 -10.05 8.13 -7.73
CA LYS A 73 -8.58 8.02 -7.80
C LYS A 73 -7.93 7.43 -6.56
N ARG A 74 -8.68 7.35 -5.46
CA ARG A 74 -8.13 7.02 -4.14
C ARG A 74 -7.76 5.54 -3.95
N ILE A 75 -8.45 4.63 -4.65
CA ILE A 75 -8.21 3.19 -4.55
C ILE A 75 -7.22 2.76 -5.63
N ILE A 76 -6.14 2.09 -5.24
CA ILE A 76 -5.17 1.47 -6.16
C ILE A 76 -5.15 -0.05 -5.99
N LYS A 77 -4.55 -0.77 -6.94
CA LYS A 77 -4.35 -2.22 -6.85
C LYS A 77 -3.18 -2.58 -5.93
N LEU A 78 -3.27 -3.74 -5.28
CA LEU A 78 -2.19 -4.22 -4.41
C LEU A 78 -0.91 -4.52 -5.20
N ALA A 79 -1.05 -4.97 -6.45
CA ALA A 79 0.05 -5.11 -7.37
C ALA A 79 0.78 -3.78 -7.63
N HIS A 80 0.04 -2.69 -7.84
CA HIS A 80 0.67 -1.37 -8.07
C HIS A 80 1.42 -0.89 -6.83
N PHE A 81 0.83 -1.11 -5.64
CA PHE A 81 1.50 -0.84 -4.37
C PHE A 81 2.80 -1.62 -4.22
N TYR A 82 2.79 -2.91 -4.56
CA TYR A 82 3.98 -3.76 -4.49
C TYR A 82 5.08 -3.34 -5.47
N GLU A 83 4.73 -3.01 -6.71
CA GLU A 83 5.70 -2.45 -7.67
C GLU A 83 6.31 -1.14 -7.16
N PHE A 84 5.54 -0.33 -6.45
CA PHE A 84 6.06 0.85 -5.77
C PHE A 84 7.08 0.51 -4.67
N VAL A 85 6.80 -0.53 -3.89
CA VAL A 85 7.73 -1.04 -2.86
C VAL A 85 9.05 -1.52 -3.49
N LYS A 86 9.00 -2.17 -4.66
CA LYS A 86 10.19 -2.62 -5.40
C LYS A 86 11.11 -1.48 -5.81
N ILE A 87 10.54 -0.40 -6.33
CA ILE A 87 11.33 0.75 -6.83
C ILE A 87 11.88 1.64 -5.72
N GLN A 88 11.48 1.44 -4.46
CA GLN A 88 11.99 2.19 -3.30
C GLN A 88 12.94 1.37 -2.43
N PRO A 89 14.20 1.14 -2.87
CA PRO A 89 15.16 0.44 -2.06
C PRO A 89 15.43 1.23 -0.76
N LYS A 90 15.13 0.60 0.38
CA LYS A 90 15.38 1.10 1.75
C LYS A 90 14.36 2.13 2.28
N GLY A 91 13.19 2.27 1.64
CA GLY A 91 12.00 2.98 2.14
C GLY A 91 12.25 4.31 2.84
N TRP A 92 12.53 5.34 2.04
CA TRP A 92 12.85 6.70 2.50
C TRP A 92 11.70 7.41 3.22
N GLY A 93 10.52 6.77 3.29
CA GLY A 93 9.36 7.20 4.08
C GLY A 93 8.41 6.02 4.30
N GLY A 94 7.40 6.23 5.13
CA GLY A 94 6.23 5.33 5.14
C GLY A 94 5.44 5.48 3.85
N LEU A 95 4.84 4.40 3.38
CA LEU A 95 3.91 4.38 2.25
C LEU A 95 2.50 4.20 2.78
N LEU A 96 1.55 4.93 2.20
CA LEU A 96 0.12 4.78 2.41
C LEU A 96 -0.57 4.61 1.06
N ALA A 97 -1.42 3.60 0.96
CA ALA A 97 -2.35 3.44 -0.14
C ALA A 97 -3.71 2.99 0.37
N TYR A 98 -4.77 3.29 -0.37
CA TYR A 98 -6.09 2.69 -0.13
C TYR A 98 -6.30 1.58 -1.14
N ILE A 99 -6.62 0.40 -0.62
CA ILE A 99 -6.68 -0.84 -1.41
C ILE A 99 -7.89 -1.63 -0.94
N GLU A 100 -8.64 -2.16 -1.89
CA GLU A 100 -9.78 -3.05 -1.61
C GLU A 100 -9.29 -4.48 -1.34
N ASP A 101 -9.85 -5.10 -0.31
CA ASP A 101 -9.66 -6.53 -0.07
C ASP A 101 -10.50 -7.38 -1.05
N ARG A 102 -10.43 -8.71 -0.89
CA ARG A 102 -11.21 -9.66 -1.71
C ARG A 102 -12.73 -9.50 -1.63
N ARG A 103 -13.24 -8.74 -0.66
CA ARG A 103 -14.67 -8.47 -0.45
C ARG A 103 -15.06 -7.07 -0.97
N GLY A 104 -14.13 -6.35 -1.59
CA GLY A 104 -14.35 -4.97 -2.03
C GLY A 104 -14.37 -3.97 -0.87
N ILE A 105 -13.87 -4.34 0.31
CA ILE A 105 -13.82 -3.44 1.45
C ILE A 105 -12.52 -2.65 1.37
N PRO A 106 -12.55 -1.31 1.37
CA PRO A 106 -11.34 -0.50 1.34
C PRO A 106 -10.60 -0.50 2.68
N TRP A 107 -9.27 -0.61 2.60
CA TRP A 107 -8.35 -0.54 3.73
C TRP A 107 -7.24 0.46 3.46
N ALA A 108 -6.78 1.15 4.50
CA ALA A 108 -5.55 1.91 4.46
C ALA A 108 -4.36 0.96 4.67
N VAL A 109 -3.67 0.62 3.59
CA VAL A 109 -2.47 -0.23 3.61
C VAL A 109 -1.25 0.64 3.83
N HIS A 110 -0.54 0.39 4.91
CA HIS A 110 0.65 1.14 5.30
C HIS A 110 1.88 0.24 5.31
N ALA A 111 2.93 0.67 4.62
CA ALA A 111 4.23 0.01 4.65
C ALA A 111 5.32 0.95 5.18
N ARG A 112 6.18 0.45 6.06
CA ARG A 112 7.33 1.21 6.56
C ARG A 112 8.59 0.36 6.56
N TRP A 113 9.68 0.93 6.07
CA TRP A 113 10.98 0.27 6.14
C TRP A 113 11.55 0.31 7.57
N GLY A 114 11.88 -0.87 8.10
CA GLY A 114 12.53 -1.03 9.39
C GLY A 114 14.05 -0.99 9.26
N LEU A 115 14.69 0.10 9.70
CA LEU A 115 16.15 0.29 9.58
C LEU A 115 16.97 -0.83 10.24
N LEU A 116 16.55 -1.30 11.43
CA LEU A 116 17.27 -2.31 12.19
C LEU A 116 17.21 -3.71 11.55
N HIS A 117 16.04 -4.09 11.05
CA HIS A 117 15.77 -5.45 10.57
C HIS A 117 15.84 -5.59 9.04
N ARG A 118 15.94 -4.46 8.32
CA ARG A 118 15.99 -4.40 6.85
C ARG A 118 14.84 -5.15 6.18
N TRP A 119 13.63 -4.91 6.68
CA TRP A 119 12.38 -5.41 6.12
C TRP A 119 11.33 -4.31 6.00
N TRP A 120 10.33 -4.53 5.17
CA TRP A 120 9.11 -3.75 5.14
C TRP A 120 8.14 -4.28 6.17
N ARG A 121 7.72 -3.44 7.12
CA ARG A 121 6.59 -3.74 8.00
C ARG A 121 5.31 -3.27 7.32
N VAL A 122 4.36 -4.17 7.08
CA VAL A 122 3.12 -3.90 6.35
C VAL A 122 1.91 -4.19 7.22
N ARG A 123 0.93 -3.29 7.23
CA ARG A 123 -0.31 -3.43 8.00
C ARG A 123 -1.50 -2.86 7.23
N ALA A 124 -2.70 -3.33 7.56
CA ALA A 124 -3.96 -2.84 6.99
C ALA A 124 -4.87 -2.23 8.05
N ILE A 125 -5.15 -0.92 7.95
CA ILE A 125 -6.00 -0.20 8.89
C ILE A 125 -7.39 -0.08 8.29
N SER A 126 -8.41 -0.56 9.03
CA SER A 126 -9.80 -0.39 8.61
C SER A 126 -10.16 1.09 8.63
N ILE A 127 -10.74 1.58 7.52
CA ILE A 127 -11.28 2.93 7.45
C ILE A 127 -12.69 3.03 8.05
N VAL A 128 -13.42 1.90 8.12
CA VAL A 128 -14.80 1.84 8.62
C VAL A 128 -14.84 1.88 10.15
N HIS A 129 -13.81 1.31 10.80
CA HIS A 129 -13.68 1.30 12.26
C HIS A 129 -12.28 1.77 12.66
N PRO A 130 -11.98 3.09 12.54
CA PRO A 130 -10.64 3.62 12.77
C PRO A 130 -10.27 3.53 14.25
N ARG A 131 -9.61 2.43 14.66
CA ARG A 131 -9.05 2.30 16.02
C ARG A 131 -7.66 2.92 16.17
N TYR A 132 -7.02 3.31 15.07
CA TYR A 132 -5.64 3.80 15.06
C TYR A 132 -5.50 5.08 14.23
N ALA A 133 -5.06 6.13 14.91
CA ALA A 133 -4.77 7.46 14.39
C ALA A 133 -3.26 7.69 14.31
N GLY A 134 -2.82 8.40 13.27
CA GLY A 134 -1.49 9.01 13.24
C GLY A 134 -0.53 8.36 12.25
N LEU A 135 -0.72 8.64 10.97
CA LEU A 135 0.41 8.64 10.06
C LEU A 135 1.24 9.89 10.37
N GLY A 136 2.50 9.68 10.75
CA GLY A 136 3.42 10.77 11.04
C GLY A 136 3.78 11.56 9.77
N PRO A 137 4.26 12.80 9.91
CA PRO A 137 4.76 13.59 8.79
C PRO A 137 5.85 12.83 8.02
N GLY A 138 5.84 12.98 6.69
CA GLY A 138 6.79 12.29 5.79
C GLY A 138 6.32 10.93 5.27
N CYS A 139 5.07 10.53 5.53
CA CYS A 139 4.42 9.42 4.84
C CYS A 139 4.01 9.85 3.42
N ILE A 140 4.31 8.99 2.44
CA ILE A 140 3.98 9.16 1.02
C ILE A 140 2.64 8.49 0.76
N ILE A 141 1.68 9.25 0.21
CA ILE A 141 0.38 8.75 -0.22
C ILE A 141 0.46 8.36 -1.69
N LEU A 142 -0.06 7.18 -2.02
CA LEU A 142 -0.18 6.66 -3.38
C LEU A 142 -1.65 6.69 -3.80
N SER A 143 -1.95 7.39 -4.90
CA SER A 143 -3.28 7.43 -5.53
C SER A 143 -3.15 7.43 -7.05
N HIS A 144 -4.20 7.05 -7.77
CA HIS A 144 -4.22 7.24 -9.23
C HIS A 144 -4.19 8.72 -9.62
N LYS A 145 -3.73 8.97 -10.84
CA LYS A 145 -3.70 10.30 -11.44
C LYS A 145 -5.06 10.83 -11.85
#